data_AF-A0A1J3GMU1-F1
#
_entry.id   AF-A0A1J3GMU1-F1
#
_cell.length_a   1.000
_cell.length_b   1.000
_cell.length_c   1.000
_cell.angle_alpha   90.00
_cell.angle_beta   90.00
_cell.angle_gamma   90.00
#
_symmetry.space_group_name_H-M   'P 1'
#
loop_
_entity.id
_entity.type
_entity.pdbx_description
1 polymer ?
#
loop_
_entity_poly.entity_id
_entity_poly.type
_entity_poly.pdbx_seq_one_letter_code
_entity_poly.pdbx_strand_id
1 'polypeptide(L)' 'MKIIQASLCLISLLLILPSIFAASSSSEDFDFFYFVQQWPGSYCDTQKSCCFPTSGKPAADFGIHGLWPNYKD' A
#
# COMPACT_ATOMS: atom_id res chain seq x y z
N MET A 1 3.10 46.81 -13.92
CA MET A 1 4.23 45.93 -13.55
C MET A 1 3.88 44.96 -12.40
N LYS A 2 3.39 45.43 -11.24
CA LYS A 2 3.05 44.57 -10.08
C LYS A 2 2.01 43.46 -10.37
N ILE A 3 0.95 43.81 -11.11
CA ILE A 3 -0.12 42.85 -11.49
C ILE A 3 0.43 41.78 -12.45
N ILE A 4 1.25 42.18 -13.41
CA ILE A 4 1.87 41.27 -14.38
C ILE A 4 2.79 40.27 -13.67
N GLN A 5 3.56 40.74 -12.69
CA GLN A 5 4.45 39.89 -11.88
C GLN A 5 3.68 38.90 -10.99
N ALA A 6 2.57 39.33 -10.38
CA ALA A 6 1.70 38.44 -9.61
C ALA A 6 1.05 37.37 -10.48
N SER A 7 0.56 37.75 -11.67
CA SER A 7 -0.01 36.81 -12.64
C SER A 7 1.04 35.80 -13.14
N LEU A 8 2.27 36.23 -13.41
CA LEU A 8 3.38 35.35 -13.78
C LEU A 8 3.72 34.33 -12.67
N CYS A 9 3.75 34.76 -11.41
CA CYS A 9 3.94 33.86 -10.27
C CYS A 9 2.79 32.85 -10.14
N LEU A 10 1.54 33.29 -10.32
CA LEU A 10 0.37 32.42 -10.24
C LEU A 10 0.37 31.35 -11.33
N ILE A 11 0.72 31.74 -12.56
CA ILE A 11 0.86 30.84 -13.71
C ILE A 11 1.97 29.83 -13.43
N SER A 12 3.13 30.27 -12.94
CA SER A 12 4.25 29.38 -12.58
C SER A 12 3.85 28.37 -11.50
N LEU A 13 3.15 28.81 -10.46
CA LEU A 13 2.65 27.94 -9.40
C LEU A 13 1.65 26.90 -9.92
N LEU A 14 0.72 27.32 -10.79
CA LEU A 14 -0.27 26.43 -11.41
C LEU A 14 0.35 25.38 -12.34
N LEU A 15 1.49 25.68 -12.97
CA LEU A 15 2.19 24.75 -13.87
C LEU A 15 3.13 23.78 -13.13
N ILE A 16 3.76 24.23 -12.05
CA ILE A 16 4.78 23.44 -11.32
C ILE A 16 4.16 22.53 -10.25
N LEU A 17 3.07 22.97 -9.60
CA LEU A 17 2.46 22.20 -8.52
C LEU A 17 1.87 20.83 -8.97
N PRO A 18 1.18 20.71 -10.12
CA PRO A 18 0.65 19.43 -10.58
C PRO A 18 1.73 18.41 -10.96
N SER A 19 2.87 18.88 -11.49
CA SER A 19 3.96 18.02 -11.95
C SER A 19 4.74 17.40 -10.77
N ILE A 20 4.81 18.09 -9.62
CA ILE A 20 5.38 17.55 -8.38
C ILE A 20 4.44 16.49 -7.77
N PHE A 21 3.12 16.69 -7.86
CA PHE A 21 2.13 15.74 -7.35
C PHE A 21 1.99 14.47 -8.19
N ALA A 22 2.23 14.54 -9.51
CA ALA A 22 2.18 13.38 -10.39
C ALA A 22 3.35 12.40 -10.16
N ALA A 23 4.47 12.88 -9.62
CA ALA A 23 5.67 12.06 -9.37
C ALA A 23 5.56 11.16 -8.12
N SER A 24 4.53 11.33 -7.28
CA SER A 24 4.37 10.54 -6.05
C SER A 24 3.54 9.27 -6.23
N SER A 25 2.96 9.05 -7.42
CA SER A 25 2.19 7.84 -7.75
C SER A 25 2.92 6.99 -8.79
N SER A 26 4.11 6.51 -8.47
CA SER A 26 4.68 5.36 -9.19
C SER A 26 3.98 4.10 -8.69
N SER A 27 2.93 3.67 -9.40
CA SER A 27 2.46 2.29 -9.23
C SER A 27 3.52 1.39 -9.86
N GLU A 28 4.19 0.57 -9.05
CA GLU A 28 4.99 -0.54 -9.56
C GLU A 28 4.08 -1.42 -10.43
N ASP A 29 4.58 -1.84 -11.59
CA ASP A 29 3.82 -2.68 -12.52
C ASP A 29 3.65 -4.09 -11.94
N PHE A 30 2.56 -4.80 -12.24
CA PHE A 30 2.35 -6.21 -11.86
C PHE A 30 1.19 -6.82 -12.65
N ASP A 31 1.17 -8.14 -12.80
CA ASP A 31 0.17 -8.84 -13.63
C ASP A 31 -1.05 -9.32 -12.82
N PHE A 32 -0.83 -9.79 -11.60
CA PHE A 32 -1.90 -10.31 -10.74
C PHE A 32 -1.54 -10.20 -9.25
N PHE A 33 -2.51 -10.49 -8.39
CA PHE A 33 -2.29 -10.61 -6.95
C PHE A 33 -2.45 -12.05 -6.47
N TYR A 34 -1.55 -12.49 -5.60
CA TYR A 34 -1.83 -13.59 -4.71
C TYR A 34 -2.63 -13.09 -3.50
N PHE A 35 -3.86 -13.57 -3.35
CA PHE A 35 -4.61 -13.44 -2.10
C PHE A 35 -4.27 -14.64 -1.20
N VAL A 36 -3.42 -14.38 -0.20
CA VAL A 36 -2.85 -15.43 0.66
C VAL A 36 -3.61 -15.49 1.98
N GLN A 37 -4.11 -16.68 2.30
CA GLN A 37 -4.79 -16.97 3.55
C GLN A 37 -3.96 -17.96 4.39
N GLN A 38 -4.04 -17.84 5.71
CA GLN A 38 -3.31 -18.65 6.67
C GLN A 38 -4.27 -19.32 7.66
N TRP A 39 -4.05 -20.60 7.92
CA TRP A 39 -4.72 -21.30 9.01
C TRP A 39 -3.97 -21.08 10.34
N PRO A 40 -4.56 -20.40 11.34
CA PRO A 40 -3.89 -20.08 12.60
C PRO A 40 -3.50 -21.32 13.40
N GLY A 41 -4.25 -22.42 13.27
CA GLY A 41 -3.93 -23.68 13.95
C GLY A 41 -2.58 -24.24 13.52
N SER A 42 -2.32 -24.32 12.20
CA SER A 42 -1.04 -24.83 11.68
C SER A 42 0.12 -23.86 11.93
N TYR A 43 -0.14 -22.56 12.01
CA TYR A 43 0.90 -21.58 12.34
C TYR A 43 1.38 -21.71 13.79
N CYS A 44 0.45 -21.92 14.72
CA CYS A 44 0.73 -22.01 16.15
C CYS A 44 1.18 -23.41 16.61
N ASP A 45 0.92 -24.46 15.84
CA ASP A 45 1.31 -25.84 16.17
C ASP A 45 2.68 -26.22 15.57
N THR A 46 3.67 -25.34 15.76
CA THR A 46 5.05 -25.57 15.33
C THR A 46 5.99 -25.50 16.52
N GLN A 47 7.29 -25.80 16.32
CA GLN A 47 8.29 -25.60 17.37
C GLN A 47 8.54 -24.11 17.68
N LYS A 48 8.03 -23.19 16.85
CA LYS A 48 8.10 -21.75 17.09
C LYS A 48 6.96 -21.34 18.01
N SER A 49 7.22 -20.44 18.95
CA SER A 49 6.16 -19.83 19.74
C SER A 49 5.27 -18.94 18.87
N CYS A 50 3.98 -18.87 19.21
CA CYS A 50 3.05 -17.91 18.67
C CYS A 50 2.34 -17.16 19.80
N CYS A 51 1.85 -15.95 19.50
CA CYS A 51 1.07 -15.15 20.42
C CYS A 51 -0.27 -14.82 19.79
N PHE A 52 -1.35 -14.86 20.58
CA PHE A 52 -2.63 -14.32 20.13
C PHE A 52 -2.61 -12.78 20.15
N PRO A 53 -3.43 -12.14 19.31
CA PRO A 53 -3.68 -10.70 19.38
C PRO A 53 -4.22 -10.28 20.76
N THR A 54 -4.14 -8.99 21.07
CA THR A 54 -4.69 -8.43 22.32
C THR A 54 -6.21 -8.54 22.41
N SER A 55 -6.89 -8.73 21.28
CA SER A 55 -8.33 -9.02 21.21
C SER A 55 -8.69 -10.47 21.58
N GLY A 56 -7.71 -11.34 21.84
CA GLY A 56 -7.90 -12.73 22.25
C GLY A 56 -7.64 -13.75 21.14
N LYS A 57 -8.00 -15.01 21.41
CA LYS A 57 -7.78 -16.13 20.48
C LYS A 57 -8.60 -15.93 19.19
N PRO A 58 -7.99 -16.02 18.00
CA PRO A 58 -8.72 -15.93 16.73
C PRO A 58 -9.77 -17.04 16.58
N ALA A 59 -10.76 -16.79 15.72
CA ALA A 59 -11.68 -17.83 15.27
C ALA A 59 -10.91 -18.98 14.60
N ALA A 60 -11.48 -20.19 14.66
CA ALA A 60 -10.96 -21.35 13.95
C ALA A 60 -11.35 -21.28 12.47
N ASP A 61 -10.85 -20.24 11.79
CA ASP A 61 -11.07 -19.96 10.38
C ASP A 61 -9.77 -19.46 9.73
N PHE A 62 -9.73 -19.40 8.40
CA PHE A 62 -8.62 -18.81 7.67
C PHE A 62 -8.54 -17.29 7.93
N GLY A 63 -7.35 -16.84 8.32
CA GLY A 63 -7.02 -15.42 8.41
C GLY A 63 -6.33 -14.93 7.15
N ILE A 64 -6.43 -13.63 6.87
CA ILE A 64 -5.68 -12.99 5.78
C ILE A 64 -4.21 -12.89 6.18
N HIS A 65 -3.33 -13.47 5.37
CA HIS A 65 -1.88 -13.32 5.53
C HIS A 65 -1.35 -12.14 4.71
N GLY A 66 -1.84 -11.99 3.47
CA GLY A 66 -1.45 -10.86 2.64
C GLY A 66 -2.10 -10.84 1.26
N LEU A 67 -1.94 -9.71 0.60
CA LEU A 67 -2.26 -9.50 -0.80
C LEU A 67 -0.97 -9.08 -1.51
N TRP A 68 -0.41 -9.95 -2.33
CA TRP A 68 0.95 -9.78 -2.87
C TRP A 68 0.93 -9.58 -4.38
N PRO A 69 1.40 -8.44 -4.92
CA PRO A 69 1.52 -8.24 -6.37
C PRO A 69 2.58 -9.19 -6.93
N ASN A 70 2.31 -9.77 -8.10
CA ASN A 70 3.18 -10.75 -8.75
C ASN A 70 3.16 -10.59 -10.28
N TYR A 71 4.23 -11.05 -10.91
CA TYR A 71 4.36 -11.09 -12.37
C TYR A 71 4.04 -12.46 -12.93
N LYS A 72 3.59 -12.50 -14.18
CA LYS A 72 3.42 -13.71 -14.97
C LYS A 72 4.66 -13.88 -15.86
N ASP A 73 5.48 -14.88 -15.56
CA ASP A 73 6.63 -15.27 -16.39
C ASP A 73 6.23 -15.73 -17.80
#